data_AF-A0A1B6MKN7-F1
#
_entry.id   AF-A0A1B6MKN7-F1
#
_cell.length_a   1.000
_cell.length_b   1.000
_cell.length_c   1.000
_cell.angle_alpha   90.00
_cell.angle_beta   90.00
_cell.angle_gamma   90.00
#
_symmetry.space_group_name_H-M   'P 1'
#
loop_
_entity.id
_entity.type
_entity.pdbx_description
1 polymer ?
#
loop_
_entity_poly.entity_id
_entity_poly.type
_entity_poly.pdbx_seq_one_letter_code
_entity_poly.pdbx_strand_id
1 'polypeptide(L)'
;GKPFFMDSISVIDTSNGTETTTTPAPEEPYEEKPYLWTFYNAMLFVICTLSTIGYGNIAPSSRQGRMLDVLYGMIGIPFMGIVLTQMADYFGKLFLRAQHRYKSHEYQSRMSLFFDILTYAGLGVVIFILIPSSLFVYFEDWTFDTGIYYSYVTLCTIGYGDLVAGQRPINTSMYDIYKLGV
;
A
#
# COMPACT_ATOMS: atom_id res chain seq x y z
N GLY A 1 -10.38 -13.09 -18.87
CA GLY A 1 -9.85 -13.04 -20.24
C GLY A 1 -8.46 -13.62 -20.22
N LYS A 2 -8.20 -14.65 -21.02
CA LYS A 2 -6.89 -15.33 -21.06
C LYS A 2 -5.87 -14.42 -21.76
N PRO A 3 -4.61 -14.31 -21.30
CA PRO A 3 -3.59 -13.61 -22.06
C PRO A 3 -2.99 -14.54 -23.14
N PHE A 4 -3.12 -14.04 -24.36
CA PHE A 4 -2.17 -14.04 -25.48
C PHE A 4 -0.90 -14.89 -25.35
N PHE A 5 -0.81 -15.92 -26.21
CA PHE A 5 0.38 -16.71 -26.53
C PHE A 5 1.58 -15.79 -26.86
N MET A 6 2.72 -16.03 -26.21
CA MET A 6 4.02 -15.63 -26.74
C MET A 6 4.63 -16.85 -27.41
N ASP A 7 4.86 -16.74 -28.73
CA ASP A 7 5.49 -17.76 -29.54
C ASP A 7 6.89 -18.14 -29.01
N SER A 8 7.15 -19.44 -29.04
CA SER A 8 8.44 -20.04 -28.68
C SER A 8 9.53 -19.53 -29.62
N ILE A 9 10.53 -18.82 -29.09
CA ILE A 9 11.73 -18.46 -29.87
C ILE A 9 12.61 -19.72 -29.98
N SER A 10 12.69 -20.29 -31.19
CA SER A 10 13.66 -21.32 -31.51
C SER A 10 15.01 -20.66 -31.81
N VAL A 11 15.98 -20.85 -30.92
CA VAL A 11 17.39 -20.49 -31.19
C VAL A 11 18.03 -21.66 -31.91
N ILE A 12 18.32 -21.49 -33.21
CA ILE A 12 19.04 -22.51 -33.99
C ILE A 12 20.53 -22.34 -33.72
N ASP A 13 21.11 -23.19 -32.88
CA ASP A 13 22.56 -23.36 -32.79
C ASP A 13 23.03 -24.21 -33.98
N THR A 14 23.73 -23.58 -34.93
CA THR A 14 24.14 -24.21 -36.21
C THR A 14 25.37 -25.11 -36.09
N SER A 15 25.86 -25.40 -34.88
CA SER A 15 27.11 -26.14 -34.71
C SER A 15 26.97 -27.66 -34.54
N ASN A 16 25.79 -28.19 -34.19
CA ASN A 16 25.54 -29.64 -34.14
C ASN A 16 24.03 -29.88 -34.26
N GLY A 17 23.60 -30.55 -35.35
CA GLY A 17 22.19 -30.80 -35.70
C GLY A 17 21.42 -31.68 -34.72
N THR A 18 21.27 -31.21 -33.49
CA THR A 18 20.53 -31.83 -32.40
C THR A 18 19.47 -30.84 -31.98
N GLU A 19 18.20 -31.14 -32.28
CA GLU A 19 17.06 -30.39 -31.75
C GLU A 19 17.06 -30.53 -30.23
N THR A 20 17.61 -29.53 -29.54
CA THR A 20 17.52 -29.46 -28.09
C THR A 20 16.22 -28.76 -27.76
N THR A 21 15.14 -29.53 -27.63
CA THR A 21 13.88 -29.04 -27.07
C THR A 21 14.12 -28.72 -25.60
N THR A 22 14.55 -27.50 -25.30
CA THR A 22 14.56 -26.96 -23.95
C THR A 22 13.11 -26.70 -23.56
N THR A 23 12.43 -27.73 -23.06
CA THR A 23 11.18 -27.53 -22.30
C THR A 23 11.54 -26.65 -21.12
N PRO A 24 10.97 -25.43 -20.97
CA PRO A 24 11.15 -24.66 -19.75
C PRO A 24 10.69 -25.55 -18.58
N ALA A 25 11.49 -25.59 -17.52
CA ALA A 25 11.11 -26.30 -16.30
C ALA A 25 9.68 -25.90 -15.92
N PRO A 26 8.81 -26.85 -15.52
CA PRO A 26 7.47 -26.49 -15.06
C PRO A 26 7.64 -25.45 -13.96
N GLU A 27 7.08 -24.26 -14.17
CA GLU A 27 7.00 -23.22 -13.14
C GLU A 27 6.42 -23.90 -11.89
N GLU A 28 7.22 -24.01 -10.82
CA GLU A 28 6.70 -24.45 -9.55
C GLU A 28 5.50 -23.54 -9.24
N PRO A 29 4.32 -24.10 -8.88
CA PRO A 29 3.18 -23.26 -8.52
C PRO A 29 3.66 -22.30 -7.45
N TYR A 30 3.57 -21.00 -7.71
CA TYR A 30 3.87 -19.98 -6.72
C TYR A 30 2.93 -20.23 -5.53
N GLU A 31 3.41 -20.92 -4.50
CA GLU A 31 2.60 -21.21 -3.33
C GLU A 31 2.54 -19.91 -2.54
N GLU A 32 1.50 -19.12 -2.81
CA GLU A 32 1.23 -17.85 -2.14
C GLU A 32 1.09 -18.14 -0.64
N LYS A 33 2.12 -17.78 0.13
CA LYS A 33 2.18 -18.10 1.56
C LYS A 33 1.01 -17.39 2.27
N PRO A 34 0.14 -18.12 2.99
CA PRO A 34 -1.02 -17.51 3.62
C PRO A 34 -0.59 -16.54 4.71
N TYR A 35 -1.07 -15.30 4.64
CA TYR A 35 -0.80 -14.30 5.67
C TYR A 35 -1.40 -14.71 7.03
N LEU A 36 -0.59 -14.68 8.08
CA LEU A 36 -1.01 -15.07 9.43
C LEU A 36 -1.72 -13.95 10.19
N TRP A 37 -2.70 -14.32 11.02
CA TRP A 37 -3.32 -13.42 11.99
C TRP A 37 -2.40 -13.19 13.21
N THR A 38 -1.36 -12.37 13.03
CA THR A 38 -0.56 -11.85 14.14
C THR A 38 -1.20 -10.60 14.73
N PHE A 39 -0.82 -10.19 15.93
CA PHE A 39 -1.32 -8.94 16.53
C PHE A 39 -1.06 -7.71 15.64
N TYR A 40 0.13 -7.64 15.02
CA TYR A 40 0.47 -6.59 14.07
C TYR A 40 -0.45 -6.61 12.85
N ASN A 41 -0.64 -7.79 12.24
CA ASN A 41 -1.51 -7.95 11.08
C ASN A 41 -2.98 -7.66 11.41
N ALA A 42 -3.44 -7.98 12.61
CA ALA A 42 -4.77 -7.65 13.08
C ALA A 42 -4.95 -6.14 13.29
N MET A 43 -3.97 -5.46 13.91
CA MET A 43 -3.99 -4.00 14.01
C MET A 43 -3.99 -3.33 12.64
N LEU A 44 -3.15 -3.81 11.73
CA LEU A 44 -3.08 -3.29 10.36
C LEU A 44 -4.41 -3.49 9.63
N PHE A 45 -5.00 -4.69 9.71
CA PHE A 45 -6.34 -4.97 9.19
C PHE A 45 -7.37 -3.96 9.71
N VAL A 46 -7.42 -3.75 11.03
CA VAL A 46 -8.35 -2.82 11.67
C VAL A 46 -8.14 -1.38 11.19
N ILE A 47 -6.89 -0.90 11.12
CA ILE A 47 -6.55 0.45 10.64
C ILE A 47 -6.94 0.60 9.16
N CYS A 48 -6.64 -0.39 8.33
CA CYS A 48 -6.97 -0.38 6.90
C CYS A 48 -8.48 -0.43 6.66
N THR A 49 -9.24 -1.17 7.46
CA THR A 49 -10.71 -1.21 7.38
C THR A 49 -11.31 0.13 7.76
N LEU A 50 -10.87 0.75 8.86
CA LEU A 50 -11.36 2.08 9.27
C LEU A 50 -10.99 3.18 8.27
N SER A 51 -9.78 3.11 7.71
CA SER A 51 -9.28 4.08 6.75
C SER A 51 -9.77 3.81 5.32
N THR A 52 -10.63 2.79 5.15
CA THR A 52 -11.19 2.36 3.86
C THR A 52 -10.13 1.99 2.80
N ILE A 53 -8.92 1.64 3.22
CA ILE A 53 -7.83 1.17 2.34
C ILE A 53 -8.12 -0.27 1.91
N GLY A 54 -8.39 -1.16 2.87
CA GLY A 54 -8.82 -2.53 2.62
C GLY A 54 -7.95 -3.35 1.66
N TYR A 55 -6.66 -3.55 1.96
CA TYR A 55 -5.71 -4.31 1.12
C TYR A 55 -6.20 -5.71 0.68
N GLY A 56 -7.08 -6.34 1.44
CA GLY A 56 -7.69 -7.63 1.07
C GLY A 56 -6.76 -8.85 1.22
N ASN A 57 -5.49 -8.65 1.54
CA ASN A 57 -4.51 -9.69 1.86
C ASN A 57 -4.90 -10.55 3.09
N ILE A 58 -5.57 -9.95 4.08
CA ILE A 58 -6.10 -10.61 5.27
C ILE A 58 -7.55 -10.20 5.44
N ALA A 59 -8.45 -11.18 5.59
CA ALA A 59 -9.87 -10.95 5.82
C ALA A 59 -10.48 -12.05 6.72
N PRO A 60 -11.49 -11.74 7.54
CA PRO A 60 -12.13 -12.73 8.40
C PRO A 60 -12.86 -13.78 7.55
N SER A 61 -12.44 -15.05 7.67
CA SER A 61 -13.06 -16.16 6.94
C SER A 61 -14.34 -16.69 7.62
N SER A 62 -14.41 -16.58 8.94
CA SER A 62 -15.54 -17.09 9.73
C SER A 62 -16.82 -16.29 9.50
N ARG A 63 -17.98 -16.95 9.57
CA ARG A 63 -19.29 -16.29 9.44
C ARG A 63 -19.48 -15.22 10.52
N GLN A 64 -19.10 -15.53 11.75
CA GLN A 64 -19.23 -14.61 12.88
C GLN A 64 -18.26 -13.42 12.74
N GLY A 65 -17.02 -13.66 12.33
CA GLY A 65 -16.02 -12.62 12.11
C GLY A 65 -16.45 -11.61 11.05
N ARG A 66 -17.04 -12.07 9.94
CA ARG A 66 -17.60 -11.18 8.91
C ARG A 66 -18.75 -10.31 9.41
N MET A 67 -19.64 -10.87 10.23
CA MET A 67 -20.75 -10.07 10.82
C MET A 67 -20.23 -9.02 11.81
N LEU A 68 -19.20 -9.34 12.59
CA LEU A 68 -18.57 -8.39 13.50
C LEU A 68 -17.83 -7.28 12.73
N ASP A 69 -17.14 -7.63 11.64
CA ASP A 69 -16.47 -6.67 10.77
C ASP A 69 -17.45 -5.67 10.12
N VAL A 70 -18.63 -6.14 9.70
CA VAL A 70 -19.70 -5.25 9.21
C VAL A 70 -20.15 -4.26 10.28
N LEU A 71 -20.40 -4.72 11.52
CA LEU A 71 -20.78 -3.85 12.62
C LEU A 71 -19.66 -2.85 12.95
N TYR A 72 -18.41 -3.31 12.90
CA TYR A 72 -17.22 -2.51 13.11
C TYR A 72 -17.10 -1.39 12.07
N GLY A 73 -17.21 -1.71 10.78
CA GLY A 73 -17.16 -0.72 9.70
C GLY A 73 -18.30 0.29 9.77
N MET A 74 -19.53 -0.14 10.11
CA MET A 74 -20.70 0.73 10.18
C MET A 74 -20.56 1.85 11.22
N ILE A 75 -19.89 1.58 12.34
CA ILE A 75 -19.67 2.57 13.40
C ILE A 75 -18.32 3.28 13.22
N GLY A 76 -17.30 2.53 12.84
CA GLY A 76 -15.92 2.99 12.75
C GLY A 76 -15.65 3.93 11.58
N ILE A 77 -16.18 3.65 10.38
CA ILE A 77 -15.93 4.48 9.20
C ILE A 77 -16.51 5.91 9.38
N PRO A 78 -17.75 6.10 9.86
CA PRO A 78 -18.26 7.44 10.17
C PRO A 78 -17.41 8.17 11.21
N PHE A 79 -16.99 7.45 12.27
CA PHE A 79 -16.15 8.04 13.31
C PHE A 79 -14.79 8.49 12.76
N MET A 80 -14.14 7.66 11.93
CA MET A 80 -12.91 8.02 11.24
C MET A 80 -13.10 9.23 10.32
N GLY A 81 -14.24 9.33 9.62
CA GLY A 81 -14.58 10.50 8.80
C GLY A 81 -14.72 11.80 9.60
N ILE A 82 -15.28 11.74 10.81
CA ILE A 82 -15.33 12.89 11.73
C ILE A 82 -13.92 13.29 12.13
N VAL A 83 -13.07 12.34 12.55
CA VAL A 83 -11.67 12.61 12.90
C VAL A 83 -10.92 13.23 11.73
N LEU A 84 -11.10 12.71 10.52
CA LEU A 84 -10.46 13.24 9.31
C LEU A 84 -10.88 14.69 9.04
N THR A 85 -12.16 15.02 9.18
CA THR A 85 -12.66 16.40 9.03
C THR A 85 -12.02 17.34 10.07
N GLN A 86 -11.94 16.92 11.33
CA GLN A 86 -11.32 17.72 12.39
C GLN A 86 -9.82 17.93 12.16
N MET A 87 -9.12 16.90 11.69
CA MET A 87 -7.71 17.02 11.30
C MET A 87 -7.54 17.95 10.11
N ALA A 88 -8.39 17.85 9.08
CA ALA A 88 -8.37 18.73 7.92
C ALA A 88 -8.56 20.20 8.32
N ASP A 89 -9.50 20.50 9.23
CA ASP A 89 -9.71 21.85 9.77
C ASP A 89 -8.50 22.35 10.57
N TYR A 90 -7.88 21.48 11.37
CA TYR A 90 -6.69 21.81 12.13
C TYR A 90 -5.51 22.17 11.21
N PHE A 91 -5.23 21.33 10.21
CA PHE A 91 -4.20 21.60 9.22
C PHE A 91 -4.51 22.84 8.39
N GLY A 92 -5.76 23.02 7.95
CA GLY A 92 -6.20 24.22 7.24
C GLY A 92 -5.90 25.51 8.03
N LYS A 93 -6.21 25.53 9.34
CA LYS A 93 -5.89 26.67 10.22
C LYS A 93 -4.39 26.84 10.41
N LEU A 94 -3.61 25.75 10.52
CA LEU A 94 -2.16 25.81 10.60
C LEU A 94 -1.56 26.44 9.33
N PHE A 95 -2.03 26.04 8.15
CA PHE A 95 -1.60 26.58 6.87
C PHE A 95 -1.98 28.06 6.72
N LEU A 96 -3.21 28.43 7.07
CA LEU A 96 -3.63 29.84 7.03
C LEU A 96 -2.79 30.71 7.97
N ARG A 97 -2.44 30.23 9.16
CA ARG A 97 -1.54 30.92 10.09
C ARG A 97 -0.13 31.05 9.52
N ALA A 98 0.41 29.98 8.94
CA ALA A 98 1.72 30.01 8.28
C ALA A 98 1.72 31.03 7.13
N GLN A 99 0.68 31.02 6.30
CA GLN A 99 0.54 31.96 5.19
C GLN A 99 0.37 33.41 5.68
N HIS A 100 -0.43 33.66 6.72
CA HIS A 100 -0.62 35.01 7.26
C HIS A 100 0.70 35.60 7.77
N ARG A 101 1.58 34.75 8.33
CA ARG A 101 2.92 35.15 8.74
C ARG A 101 3.86 35.39 7.56
N TYR A 102 3.66 34.70 6.45
CA TYR A 102 4.46 34.85 5.22
C TYR A 102 4.02 36.04 4.36
N LYS A 103 2.71 36.33 4.31
CA LYS A 103 2.10 37.31 3.38
C LYS A 103 1.83 38.68 4.03
N SER A 104 2.48 39.01 5.15
CA SER A 104 2.37 40.34 5.79
C SER A 104 3.08 41.47 5.03
N HIS A 105 3.49 41.24 3.78
CA HIS A 105 4.12 42.21 2.89
C HIS A 105 3.39 42.16 1.53
N GLU A 106 2.87 43.31 1.11
CA GLU A 106 1.91 43.51 0.03
C GLU A 106 2.47 43.29 -1.39
N TYR A 107 1.70 42.59 -2.27
CA TYR A 107 1.22 42.96 -3.63
C TYR A 107 0.71 41.70 -4.37
N GLN A 108 -0.61 41.56 -4.59
CA GLN A 108 -1.22 40.37 -5.22
C GLN A 108 -1.24 40.46 -6.76
N SER A 109 -0.36 39.70 -7.41
CA SER A 109 -0.52 39.33 -8.83
C SER A 109 -1.12 37.92 -8.93
N ARG A 110 -1.87 37.64 -10.01
CA ARG A 110 -2.41 36.29 -10.28
C ARG A 110 -1.32 35.21 -10.26
N MET A 111 -0.07 35.58 -10.60
CA MET A 111 1.09 34.68 -10.60
C MET A 111 1.50 34.21 -9.21
N SER A 112 1.40 35.05 -8.17
CA SER A 112 1.75 34.66 -6.80
C SER A 112 0.87 33.52 -6.28
N LEU A 113 -0.42 33.49 -6.66
CA LEU A 113 -1.33 32.40 -6.26
C LEU A 113 -0.93 31.05 -6.86
N PHE A 114 -0.46 31.03 -8.11
CA PHE A 114 0.03 29.80 -8.74
C PHE A 114 1.27 29.25 -8.01
N PHE A 115 2.22 30.11 -7.64
CA PHE A 115 3.40 29.71 -6.87
C PHE A 115 3.06 29.25 -5.46
N ASP A 116 2.08 29.91 -4.80
CA ASP A 116 1.57 29.48 -3.50
C ASP A 116 0.99 28.05 -3.60
N ILE A 117 0.09 27.79 -4.57
CA ILE A 117 -0.50 26.45 -4.80
C ILE A 117 0.58 25.41 -5.07
N LEU A 118 1.57 25.73 -5.93
CA LEU A 118 2.65 24.81 -6.26
C LEU A 118 3.52 24.48 -5.03
N THR A 119 3.79 25.49 -4.20
CA THR A 119 4.55 25.33 -2.95
C THR A 119 3.80 24.44 -1.95
N TYR A 120 2.49 24.66 -1.77
CA TYR A 120 1.66 23.82 -0.91
C TYR A 120 1.53 22.39 -1.42
N ALA A 121 1.33 22.21 -2.73
CA ALA A 121 1.28 20.90 -3.35
C ALA A 121 2.61 20.14 -3.19
N GLY A 122 3.74 20.81 -3.46
CA GLY A 122 5.08 20.26 -3.26
C GLY A 122 5.34 19.86 -1.81
N LEU A 123 4.97 20.71 -0.86
CA LEU A 123 5.08 20.39 0.58
C LEU A 123 4.20 19.19 0.96
N GLY A 124 2.99 19.10 0.40
CA GLY A 124 2.10 17.95 0.59
C GLY A 124 2.72 16.64 0.10
N VAL A 125 3.34 16.64 -1.09
CA VAL A 125 4.05 15.47 -1.62
C VAL A 125 5.22 15.07 -0.73
N VAL A 126 6.01 16.03 -0.23
CA VAL A 126 7.11 15.72 0.69
C VAL A 126 6.59 15.08 1.97
N ILE A 127 5.57 15.68 2.61
CA ILE A 127 5.06 15.24 3.90
C ILE A 127 4.31 13.90 3.81
N PHE A 128 3.45 13.73 2.81
CA PHE A 128 2.54 12.58 2.73
C PHE A 128 3.04 11.44 1.85
N ILE A 129 4.06 11.64 1.01
CA ILE A 129 4.62 10.58 0.15
C ILE A 129 6.08 10.31 0.48
N LEU A 130 6.96 11.32 0.45
CA LEU A 130 8.40 11.08 0.55
C LEU A 130 8.86 10.71 1.97
N ILE A 131 8.31 11.34 3.00
CA ILE A 131 8.62 11.02 4.40
C ILE A 131 8.16 9.58 4.75
N PRO A 132 6.89 9.18 4.50
CA PRO A 132 6.47 7.80 4.71
C PRO A 132 7.26 6.79 3.89
N SER A 133 7.55 7.09 2.61
CA SER A 133 8.37 6.21 1.76
C SER A 133 9.74 5.94 2.38
N SER A 134 10.42 6.99 2.86
CA SER A 134 11.73 6.85 3.51
C SER A 134 11.65 6.01 4.79
N LEU A 135 10.55 6.15 5.55
CA LEU A 135 10.28 5.35 6.74
C LEU A 135 10.13 3.86 6.39
N PHE A 136 9.31 3.53 5.39
CA PHE A 136 9.07 2.14 4.99
C PHE A 136 10.29 1.50 4.35
N VAL A 137 11.07 2.23 3.56
CA VAL A 137 12.37 1.77 3.04
C VAL A 137 13.31 1.36 4.17
N TYR A 138 13.35 2.15 5.25
CA TYR A 138 14.19 1.85 6.40
C TYR A 138 13.72 0.62 7.20
N PHE A 139 12.41 0.41 7.32
CA PHE A 139 11.86 -0.71 8.12
C PHE A 139 11.73 -2.03 7.35
N GLU A 140 11.41 -1.96 6.06
CA GLU A 140 11.07 -3.13 5.24
C GLU A 140 12.18 -3.53 4.28
N ASP A 141 13.33 -2.84 4.30
CA ASP A 141 14.46 -3.07 3.40
C ASP A 141 14.05 -2.97 1.91
N TRP A 142 13.03 -2.14 1.62
CA TRP A 142 12.51 -1.91 0.26
C TRP A 142 13.35 -0.90 -0.52
N THR A 143 13.24 -0.94 -1.84
CA THR A 143 13.79 0.12 -2.69
C THR A 143 12.93 1.39 -2.60
N PHE A 144 13.51 2.54 -2.92
CA PHE A 144 12.82 3.83 -2.78
C PHE A 144 11.62 3.97 -3.73
N ASP A 145 11.71 3.42 -4.94
CA ASP A 145 10.60 3.32 -5.89
C ASP A 145 9.42 2.53 -5.31
N THR A 146 9.70 1.40 -4.67
CA THR A 146 8.70 0.55 -4.01
C THR A 146 8.07 1.27 -2.82
N GLY A 147 8.87 2.01 -2.03
CA GLY A 147 8.37 2.83 -0.92
C GLY A 147 7.45 3.98 -1.35
N ILE A 148 7.75 4.65 -2.48
CA ILE A 148 6.89 5.70 -3.04
C ILE A 148 5.58 5.09 -3.52
N TYR A 149 5.67 3.99 -4.28
CA TYR A 149 4.50 3.27 -4.79
C TYR A 149 3.57 2.87 -3.64
N TYR A 150 4.11 2.23 -2.61
CA TYR A 150 3.36 1.84 -1.41
C TYR A 150 2.68 3.05 -0.76
N SER A 151 3.43 4.12 -0.51
CA SER A 151 2.90 5.32 0.17
C SER A 151 1.79 5.98 -0.63
N TYR A 152 1.91 6.06 -1.96
CA TYR A 152 0.86 6.56 -2.86
C TYR A 152 -0.40 5.69 -2.82
N VAL A 153 -0.26 4.38 -3.00
CA VAL A 153 -1.39 3.43 -3.00
C VAL A 153 -2.12 3.42 -1.65
N THR A 154 -1.37 3.54 -0.56
CA THR A 154 -1.90 3.63 0.81
C THR A 154 -2.64 4.96 1.02
N LEU A 155 -1.99 6.08 0.69
CA LEU A 155 -2.50 7.43 0.96
C LEU A 155 -3.76 7.73 0.16
N CYS A 156 -3.81 7.31 -1.10
CA CYS A 156 -4.99 7.45 -1.95
C CYS A 156 -6.07 6.41 -1.65
N THR A 157 -5.89 5.60 -0.60
CA THR A 157 -6.80 4.53 -0.18
C THR A 157 -7.16 3.58 -1.34
N ILE A 158 -6.21 3.34 -2.26
CA ILE A 158 -6.39 2.44 -3.40
C ILE A 158 -6.26 0.99 -2.93
N GLY A 159 -5.21 0.71 -2.15
CA GLY A 159 -5.06 -0.54 -1.42
C GLY A 159 -5.02 -1.81 -2.28
N TYR A 160 -4.15 -1.89 -3.31
CA TYR A 160 -4.06 -3.09 -4.16
C TYR A 160 -3.73 -4.38 -3.39
N GLY A 161 -2.98 -4.29 -2.29
CA GLY A 161 -2.63 -5.41 -1.44
C GLY A 161 -1.52 -6.31 -1.98
N ASP A 162 -0.92 -5.93 -3.11
CA ASP A 162 0.28 -6.51 -3.70
C ASP A 162 1.53 -6.29 -2.84
N LEU A 163 1.58 -5.17 -2.14
CA LEU A 163 2.65 -4.79 -1.22
C LEU A 163 2.07 -4.28 0.09
N VAL A 164 2.47 -4.89 1.20
CA VAL A 164 1.97 -4.56 2.54
C VAL A 164 3.12 -4.59 3.55
N ALA A 165 3.24 -3.52 4.34
CA ALA A 165 4.29 -3.42 5.35
C ALA A 165 4.10 -4.43 6.50
N GLY A 166 5.21 -4.88 7.09
CA GLY A 166 5.28 -5.77 8.25
C GLY A 166 4.89 -7.22 7.99
N GLN A 167 4.76 -7.62 6.72
CA GLN A 167 4.44 -9.00 6.32
C GLN A 167 5.67 -9.71 5.77
N ARG A 168 6.59 -10.08 6.67
CA ARG A 168 7.73 -10.94 6.31
C ARG A 168 7.28 -12.41 6.28
N PRO A 169 7.61 -13.19 5.24
CA PRO A 169 7.33 -14.62 5.23
C PRO A 169 8.17 -15.29 6.33
N ILE A 170 7.55 -15.59 7.48
CA ILE A 170 8.18 -16.36 8.55
C ILE A 170 8.59 -17.74 7.99
N ASN A 171 9.82 -18.17 8.27
CA ASN A 171 10.29 -19.52 7.95
C ASN A 171 9.26 -20.57 8.44
N THR A 172 8.99 -21.53 7.58
CA THR A 172 7.90 -22.51 7.57
C THR A 172 7.64 -23.30 8.87
N SER A 173 8.57 -23.31 9.83
CA SER A 173 8.47 -24.15 11.03
C SER A 173 7.31 -23.83 11.97
N MET A 174 6.76 -22.60 11.96
CA MET A 174 5.67 -22.22 12.86
C MET A 174 4.28 -22.43 12.24
N TYR A 175 4.19 -22.48 10.91
CA TYR A 175 2.93 -22.71 10.17
C TYR A 175 2.38 -24.13 10.39
N ASP A 176 3.25 -25.13 10.46
CA ASP A 176 2.85 -26.52 10.65
C ASP A 176 2.20 -26.78 12.02
N ILE A 177 2.56 -25.99 13.04
CA ILE A 177 2.03 -26.13 14.40
C ILE A 177 0.59 -25.60 14.48
N TYR A 178 0.26 -24.52 13.78
CA TYR A 178 -1.12 -23.98 13.76
C TYR A 178 -2.09 -24.88 12.98
N LYS A 179 -1.60 -25.62 11.98
CA LYS A 179 -2.41 -26.55 11.18
C LYS A 179 -2.83 -27.82 11.96
N LEU A 180 -2.14 -28.11 13.06
CA LEU A 180 -2.47 -29.24 13.95
C LEU A 180 -3.47 -28.87 15.07
N GLY A 181 -3.85 -27.59 15.19
CA GLY A 181 -4.68 -27.07 16.28
C GLY A 181 -6.10 -26.64 15.90
N VAL A 182 -6.54 -26.87 14.65
CA VAL A 182 -7.91 -26.60 14.16
C VAL A 182 -8.53 -27.87 13.62
#